data_AF-A0A5A7PBU0-F1
#
_entry.id   AF-A0A5A7PBU0-F1
#
_cell.length_a   1.000
_cell.length_b   1.000
_cell.length_c   1.000
_cell.angle_alpha   90.00
_cell.angle_beta   90.00
_cell.angle_gamma   90.00
#
_symmetry.space_group_name_H-M   'P 1'
#
loop_
_entity.id
_entity.type
_entity.pdbx_description
1 polymer ?
#
loop_
_entity_poly.entity_id
_entity_poly.type
_entity_poly.pdbx_seq_one_letter_code
_entity_poly.pdbx_strand_id
1 'polypeptide(L)'
;MQQSNHRSILEITIISAQDLKKSTSTPVFSRHIRPFITLSNDINTKTYKTRVDDKGGINPTWGDKFRLPFDQFLVNKRYPGIYLRLYTKNLLMGRTQLGWCLIPAADIVSPFSPMGLVHFLSYRLRARDGSRGNGVVNVAVKLEGSSDGFVCPLRDLNSDVSYMQEMRESCESVIGFPVK
;
A
#
# COMPACT_ATOMS: atom_id res chain seq x y z
N MET A 1 34.08 -5.11 -15.81
CA MET A 1 33.30 -3.88 -15.57
C MET A 1 32.39 -4.12 -14.38
N GLN A 2 32.67 -3.51 -13.24
CA GLN A 2 31.85 -3.64 -12.03
C GLN A 2 30.54 -2.88 -12.23
N GLN A 3 29.41 -3.58 -12.25
CA GLN A 3 28.10 -2.94 -12.12
C GLN A 3 28.01 -2.37 -10.70
N SER A 4 28.07 -1.05 -10.57
CA SER A 4 27.78 -0.35 -9.33
C SER A 4 26.31 -0.56 -8.99
N ASN A 5 26.04 -1.54 -8.14
CA ASN A 5 24.70 -1.88 -7.69
C ASN A 5 24.24 -0.83 -6.66
N HIS A 6 23.80 0.34 -7.12
CA HIS A 6 23.22 1.36 -6.26
C HIS A 6 21.85 0.87 -5.78
N ARG A 7 21.87 0.16 -4.64
CA ARG A 7 20.66 -0.42 -4.05
C ARG A 7 19.91 0.66 -3.27
N SER A 8 18.84 1.19 -3.84
CA SER A 8 17.99 2.15 -3.15
C SER A 8 17.08 1.43 -2.15
N ILE A 9 16.96 2.01 -0.97
CA ILE A 9 16.24 1.45 0.15
C ILE A 9 15.02 2.30 0.41
N LEU A 10 13.85 1.67 0.32
CA LEU A 10 12.61 2.25 0.78
C LEU A 10 12.44 1.96 2.26
N GLU A 11 12.38 3.00 3.07
CA GLU A 11 11.80 2.95 4.40
C GLU A 11 10.29 3.22 4.32
N ILE A 12 9.49 2.27 4.79
CA ILE A 12 8.03 2.41 4.88
C ILE A 12 7.59 2.15 6.32
N THR A 13 6.85 3.11 6.88
CA THR A 13 6.21 3.00 8.19
C THR A 13 4.71 2.88 8.00
N ILE A 14 4.12 1.82 8.54
CA ILE A 14 2.68 1.60 8.55
C ILE A 14 2.12 2.27 9.79
N ILE A 15 1.47 3.42 9.62
CA ILE A 15 1.08 4.29 10.74
C ILE A 15 -0.22 3.77 11.35
N SER A 16 -1.29 3.82 10.57
CA SER A 16 -2.64 3.55 11.03
C SER A 16 -3.57 3.15 9.89
N ALA A 17 -4.75 2.66 10.26
CA ALA A 17 -5.90 2.64 9.37
C ALA A 17 -7.12 3.20 10.09
N GLN A 18 -8.10 3.65 9.33
CA GLN A 18 -9.35 4.21 9.85
C GLN A 18 -10.55 3.72 9.04
N ASP A 19 -11.74 3.81 9.63
CA ASP A 19 -13.02 3.48 9.00
C ASP A 19 -13.10 2.05 8.44
N LEU A 20 -12.46 1.10 9.14
CA LEU A 20 -12.51 -0.30 8.75
C LEU A 20 -13.89 -0.90 9.03
N LYS A 21 -14.43 -1.64 8.05
CA LYS A 21 -15.65 -2.43 8.25
C LYS A 21 -15.30 -3.75 8.95
N LYS A 22 -16.13 -4.14 9.90
CA LYS A 22 -16.12 -5.51 10.43
C LYS A 22 -16.53 -6.44 9.29
N SER A 23 -15.77 -7.52 9.07
CA SER A 23 -16.15 -8.50 8.06
C SER A 23 -17.42 -9.21 8.51
N THR A 24 -18.37 -9.44 7.60
CA THR A 24 -19.58 -10.24 7.88
C THR A 24 -19.26 -11.68 8.28
N SER A 25 -18.03 -12.15 8.01
CA SER A 25 -17.53 -13.46 8.41
C SER A 25 -16.96 -13.53 9.83
N THR A 26 -16.85 -12.41 10.56
CA THR A 26 -16.46 -12.47 11.97
C THR A 26 -17.65 -12.97 12.79
N PRO A 27 -17.50 -14.06 13.58
CA PRO A 27 -18.60 -14.57 14.40
C PRO A 27 -19.13 -13.47 15.33
N VAL A 28 -20.43 -13.47 15.61
CA VAL A 28 -21.16 -12.44 16.37
C VAL A 28 -20.51 -12.12 17.74
N PHE A 29 -19.77 -13.08 18.30
CA PHE A 29 -19.01 -12.92 19.55
C PHE A 29 -17.66 -12.21 19.40
N SER A 30 -17.08 -12.15 18.19
CA SER A 30 -15.84 -11.44 17.89
C SER A 30 -16.15 -9.99 17.49
N ARG A 31 -16.65 -9.20 18.45
CA ARG A 31 -17.01 -7.79 18.19
C ARG A 31 -15.80 -6.90 17.85
N HIS A 32 -14.58 -7.39 18.09
CA HIS A 32 -13.34 -6.66 17.87
C HIS A 32 -12.54 -7.31 16.74
N ILE A 33 -12.21 -6.55 15.70
CA ILE A 33 -11.25 -6.99 14.69
C ILE A 33 -9.84 -6.81 15.24
N ARG A 34 -8.92 -7.69 14.83
CA ARG A 34 -7.53 -7.69 15.28
C ARG A 34 -6.61 -7.48 14.08
N PRO A 35 -6.50 -6.24 13.59
CA PRO A 35 -5.97 -6.00 12.27
C PRO A 35 -4.44 -6.03 12.21
N PHE A 36 -3.93 -6.49 11.08
CA PHE A 36 -2.51 -6.41 10.72
C PHE A 36 -2.38 -6.25 9.20
N ILE A 37 -1.25 -5.69 8.78
CA ILE A 37 -0.96 -5.43 7.39
C ILE A 37 0.16 -6.33 6.91
N THR A 38 0.08 -6.73 5.64
CA THR A 38 1.20 -7.30 4.91
C THR A 38 1.60 -6.44 3.73
N LEU A 39 2.90 -6.33 3.48
CA LEU A 39 3.48 -5.67 2.32
C LEU A 39 4.15 -6.71 1.42
N SER A 40 3.90 -6.63 0.12
CA SER A 40 4.55 -7.48 -0.88
C SER A 40 4.71 -6.75 -2.21
N ASN A 41 5.64 -7.23 -3.04
CA ASN A 41 5.75 -6.79 -4.42
C ASN A 41 4.83 -7.60 -5.35
N ASP A 42 4.26 -8.73 -4.92
CA ASP A 42 3.30 -9.55 -5.69
C ASP A 42 2.51 -10.52 -4.78
N ILE A 43 1.63 -11.34 -5.36
CA ILE A 43 0.80 -12.33 -4.66
C ILE A 43 1.64 -13.48 -4.07
N ASN A 44 2.79 -13.82 -4.64
CA ASN A 44 3.57 -15.04 -4.32
C ASN A 44 5.02 -14.78 -3.84
N THR A 45 5.29 -13.63 -3.22
CA THR A 45 6.67 -13.20 -2.90
C THR A 45 6.89 -12.95 -1.41
N LYS A 46 8.15 -12.65 -1.05
CA LYS A 46 8.57 -12.30 0.30
C LYS A 46 7.64 -11.21 0.86
N THR A 47 6.94 -11.58 1.94
CA THR A 47 5.91 -10.75 2.55
C THR A 47 6.41 -10.21 3.88
N TYR A 48 6.32 -8.89 4.05
CA TYR A 48 6.59 -8.22 5.33
C TYR A 48 5.27 -8.06 6.07
N LYS A 49 5.29 -8.12 7.40
CA LYS A 49 4.07 -8.16 8.21
C LYS A 49 4.21 -7.28 9.44
N THR A 50 3.21 -6.45 9.72
CA THR A 50 3.12 -5.70 10.98
C THR A 50 2.77 -6.61 12.14
N ARG A 51 2.97 -6.13 13.36
CA ARG A 51 2.30 -6.68 14.53
C ARG A 51 0.78 -6.63 14.35
N VAL A 52 0.10 -7.48 15.11
CA VAL A 52 -1.37 -7.43 15.22
C VAL A 52 -1.72 -6.34 16.21
N ASP A 53 -2.61 -5.44 15.83
CA ASP A 53 -3.22 -4.52 16.78
C ASP A 53 -4.44 -5.19 17.40
N ASP A 54 -4.38 -5.45 18.70
CA ASP A 54 -5.43 -6.11 19.47
C ASP A 54 -6.40 -5.12 20.13
N LYS A 55 -6.15 -3.81 20.01
CA LYS A 55 -6.87 -2.77 20.76
C LYS A 55 -7.54 -1.74 19.86
N GLY A 56 -6.94 -1.36 18.74
CA GLY A 56 -7.45 -0.27 17.90
C GLY A 56 -8.70 -0.61 17.09
N GLY A 57 -9.07 -1.89 16.97
CA GLY A 57 -10.30 -2.32 16.33
C GLY A 57 -10.45 -1.78 14.91
N ILE A 58 -11.48 -0.96 14.67
CA ILE A 58 -11.73 -0.37 13.35
C ILE A 58 -10.83 0.82 12.99
N ASN A 59 -10.03 1.31 13.94
CA ASN A 59 -9.09 2.40 13.76
C ASN A 59 -7.70 2.00 14.31
N PRO A 60 -7.06 0.98 13.73
CA PRO A 60 -5.82 0.45 14.28
C PRO A 60 -4.61 1.35 14.08
N THR A 61 -3.62 1.14 14.95
CA THR A 61 -2.30 1.79 14.87
C THR A 61 -1.20 0.76 15.01
N TRP A 62 -0.14 0.88 14.21
CA TRP A 62 0.98 -0.08 14.22
C TRP A 62 2.31 0.60 14.53
N GLY A 63 2.68 1.63 13.76
CA GLY A 63 4.00 2.27 13.86
C GLY A 63 5.16 1.37 13.40
N ASP A 64 4.85 0.20 12.84
CA ASP A 64 5.82 -0.77 12.36
C ASP A 64 6.55 -0.21 11.12
N LYS A 65 7.89 -0.23 11.16
CA LYS A 65 8.77 0.31 10.13
C LYS A 65 9.52 -0.82 9.43
N PHE A 66 9.58 -0.77 8.10
CA PHE A 66 10.26 -1.74 7.26
C PHE A 66 11.27 -1.04 6.34
N ARG A 67 12.44 -1.65 6.15
CA ARG A 67 13.45 -1.22 5.16
C ARG A 67 13.52 -2.27 4.05
N LEU A 68 13.15 -1.86 2.85
CA LEU A 68 12.92 -2.74 1.71
C LEU A 68 13.79 -2.32 0.53
N PRO A 69 14.42 -3.26 -0.19
CA PRO A 69 15.02 -2.96 -1.50
C PRO A 69 13.94 -2.40 -2.42
N PHE A 70 14.12 -1.18 -2.96
CA PHE A 70 13.07 -0.53 -3.74
C PHE A 70 12.97 -1.08 -5.17
N ASP A 71 14.10 -1.47 -5.73
CA ASP A 71 14.26 -2.09 -7.05
C ASP A 71 13.30 -3.26 -7.29
N GLN A 72 13.09 -4.10 -6.28
CA GLN A 72 12.21 -5.27 -6.39
C GLN A 72 10.72 -4.94 -6.64
N PHE A 73 10.30 -3.69 -6.43
CA PHE A 73 8.92 -3.23 -6.65
C PHE A 73 8.68 -2.61 -8.03
N LEU A 74 9.75 -2.41 -8.80
CA LEU A 74 9.72 -1.75 -10.10
C LEU A 74 9.84 -2.72 -11.29
N VAL A 75 10.58 -3.82 -11.10
CA VAL A 75 10.99 -4.70 -12.20
C VAL A 75 9.81 -5.48 -12.79
N ASN A 76 9.74 -5.50 -14.14
CA ASN A 76 8.87 -6.35 -14.97
C ASN A 76 7.38 -6.30 -14.60
N LYS A 77 6.89 -5.12 -14.24
CA LYS A 77 5.50 -4.90 -13.83
C LYS A 77 4.83 -3.84 -14.68
N ARG A 78 3.64 -4.19 -15.20
CA ARG A 78 2.74 -3.23 -15.87
C ARG A 78 2.33 -2.09 -14.93
N TYR A 79 2.23 -2.39 -13.63
CA TYR A 79 1.91 -1.42 -12.58
C TYR A 79 2.89 -1.58 -11.41
N PRO A 80 4.03 -0.85 -11.42
CA PRO A 80 5.04 -0.94 -10.36
C PRO A 80 4.55 -0.28 -9.06
N GLY A 81 4.83 -0.92 -7.93
CA GLY A 81 4.38 -0.44 -6.63
C GLY A 81 4.35 -1.52 -5.54
N ILE A 82 3.78 -1.15 -4.40
CA ILE A 82 3.74 -1.98 -3.19
C ILE A 82 2.29 -2.37 -2.91
N TYR A 83 2.05 -3.67 -2.87
CA TYR A 83 0.76 -4.19 -2.43
C TYR A 83 0.71 -4.19 -0.91
N LEU A 84 -0.30 -3.51 -0.40
CA LEU A 84 -0.65 -3.51 1.01
C LEU A 84 -1.96 -4.28 1.16
N ARG A 85 -1.95 -5.36 1.94
CA ARG A 85 -3.15 -6.14 2.26
C ARG A 85 -3.43 -6.08 3.75
N LEU A 86 -4.65 -5.73 4.09
CA LEU A 86 -5.14 -5.66 5.44
C LEU A 86 -5.89 -6.94 5.79
N TYR A 87 -5.53 -7.53 6.92
CA TYR A 87 -6.16 -8.73 7.46
C TYR A 87 -6.63 -8.50 8.88
N THR A 88 -7.61 -9.28 9.34
CA THR A 88 -7.90 -9.49 10.75
C THR A 88 -7.50 -10.90 11.17
N LYS A 89 -6.89 -11.05 12.34
CA LYS A 89 -6.65 -12.36 12.96
C LYS A 89 -7.94 -12.85 13.60
N ASN A 90 -8.42 -14.01 13.16
CA ASN A 90 -9.57 -14.69 13.76
C ASN A 90 -9.06 -15.72 14.78
N LEU A 91 -9.83 -15.94 15.84
CA LEU A 91 -9.49 -16.93 16.87
C LEU A 91 -9.50 -18.37 16.32
N LEU A 92 -10.44 -18.69 15.43
CA LEU A 92 -10.68 -20.06 14.94
C LEU A 92 -10.40 -20.25 13.44
N MET A 93 -10.62 -19.23 12.62
CA MET A 93 -10.57 -19.32 11.14
C MET A 93 -9.30 -18.67 10.54
N GLY A 94 -8.20 -18.64 11.30
CA GLY A 94 -6.93 -18.08 10.85
C GLY A 94 -6.98 -16.56 10.61
N ARG A 95 -7.07 -16.13 9.36
CA ARG A 95 -7.14 -14.70 8.98
C ARG A 95 -8.17 -14.43 7.90
N THR A 96 -8.85 -13.30 7.99
CA THR A 96 -9.73 -12.79 6.92
C THR A 96 -9.13 -11.51 6.33
N GLN A 97 -9.11 -11.39 5.01
CA GLN A 97 -8.72 -10.15 4.35
C GLN A 97 -9.85 -9.12 4.48
N LEU A 98 -9.54 -7.95 5.02
CA LEU A 98 -10.48 -6.84 5.17
C LEU A 98 -10.43 -5.88 3.98
N GLY A 99 -9.28 -5.77 3.32
CA GLY A 99 -9.10 -4.94 2.14
C GLY A 99 -7.66 -4.92 1.65
N TRP A 100 -7.41 -4.17 0.59
CA TRP A 100 -6.08 -3.99 0.03
C TRP A 100 -5.95 -2.68 -0.74
N CYS A 101 -4.73 -2.21 -0.93
CA CYS A 101 -4.41 -1.12 -1.87
C CYS A 101 -3.04 -1.37 -2.53
N LEU A 102 -2.83 -0.70 -3.65
CA LEU A 102 -1.53 -0.59 -4.30
C LEU A 102 -1.02 0.83 -4.05
N ILE A 103 0.17 0.97 -3.49
CA ILE A 103 0.91 2.23 -3.43
C ILE A 103 1.78 2.29 -4.69
N PRO A 104 1.45 3.13 -5.69
CA PRO A 104 2.23 3.25 -6.91
C PRO A 104 3.65 3.70 -6.63
N ALA A 105 4.61 3.18 -7.38
CA ALA A 105 6.01 3.60 -7.28
C ALA A 105 6.19 5.11 -7.51
N ALA A 106 5.39 5.71 -8.40
CA ALA A 106 5.43 7.14 -8.70
C ALA A 106 5.05 8.06 -7.52
N ASP A 107 4.27 7.56 -6.56
CA ASP A 107 3.94 8.32 -5.34
C ASP A 107 5.07 8.23 -4.28
N ILE A 108 6.00 7.29 -4.46
CA ILE A 108 7.19 7.10 -3.61
C ILE A 108 8.39 7.82 -4.22
N VAL A 109 8.54 7.74 -5.55
CA VAL A 109 9.62 8.35 -6.32
C VAL A 109 9.02 9.34 -7.29
N SER A 110 9.09 10.61 -6.91
CA SER A 110 8.82 11.72 -7.83
C SER A 110 10.16 12.23 -8.36
N PRO A 111 10.27 12.55 -9.67
CA PRO A 111 11.46 13.17 -10.24
C PRO A 111 11.83 14.51 -9.58
N PHE A 112 10.91 15.10 -8.81
CA PHE A 112 11.10 16.35 -8.09
C PHE A 112 11.24 16.19 -6.58
N SER A 113 11.19 14.95 -6.05
CA SER A 113 11.32 14.74 -4.61
C SER A 113 12.77 14.48 -4.22
N PRO A 114 13.35 15.27 -3.29
CA PRO A 114 14.68 14.99 -2.76
C PRO A 114 14.73 13.61 -2.10
N MET A 115 15.80 12.86 -2.38
CA MET A 115 16.06 11.64 -1.63
C MET A 115 16.17 11.93 -0.14
N GLY A 116 15.62 11.02 0.68
CA GLY A 116 15.56 11.17 2.12
C GLY A 116 14.40 12.03 2.64
N LEU A 117 13.58 12.63 1.77
CA LEU A 117 12.34 13.27 2.20
C LEU A 117 11.31 12.21 2.62
N VAL A 118 10.63 12.46 3.74
CA VAL A 118 9.53 11.62 4.21
C VAL A 118 8.23 12.13 3.61
N HIS A 119 7.51 11.26 2.90
CA HIS A 119 6.16 11.52 2.41
C HIS A 119 5.14 10.78 3.27
N PHE A 120 4.10 11.49 3.67
CA PHE A 120 2.92 10.90 4.31
C PHE A 120 1.86 10.65 3.25
N LEU A 121 1.47 9.39 3.06
CA LEU A 121 0.52 8.97 2.06
C LEU A 121 -0.68 8.32 2.72
N SER A 122 -1.86 8.57 2.14
CA SER A 122 -3.12 7.97 2.57
C SER A 122 -3.76 7.24 1.39
N TYR A 123 -3.99 5.94 1.52
CA TYR A 123 -4.61 5.13 0.46
C TYR A 123 -5.91 4.53 0.92
N ARG A 124 -6.94 4.74 0.12
CA ARG A 124 -8.23 4.08 0.31
C ARG A 124 -8.11 2.60 -0.01
N LEU A 125 -8.63 1.78 0.90
CA LEU A 125 -8.70 0.33 0.74
C LEU A 125 -9.80 -0.04 -0.24
N ARG A 126 -9.49 -1.01 -1.10
CA ARG A 126 -10.45 -1.77 -1.89
C ARG A 126 -10.88 -3.02 -1.13
N ALA A 127 -12.09 -3.47 -1.40
CA ALA A 127 -12.55 -4.78 -0.95
C ALA A 127 -11.82 -5.91 -1.69
N ARG A 128 -12.02 -7.14 -1.25
CA ARG A 128 -11.34 -8.33 -1.83
C ARG A 128 -11.60 -8.49 -3.33
N ASP A 129 -12.79 -8.14 -3.79
CA ASP A 129 -13.21 -8.17 -5.20
C ASP A 129 -12.72 -6.96 -6.03
N GLY A 130 -12.03 -6.01 -5.40
CA GLY A 130 -11.54 -4.79 -6.06
C GLY A 130 -12.51 -3.61 -6.04
N SER A 131 -13.75 -3.81 -5.54
CA SER A 131 -14.72 -2.74 -5.36
C SER A 131 -14.24 -1.70 -4.34
N ARG A 132 -14.79 -0.49 -4.42
CA ARG A 132 -14.43 0.63 -3.53
C ARG A 132 -14.77 0.28 -2.08
N GLY A 133 -13.76 0.19 -1.22
CA GLY A 133 -13.92 0.06 0.22
C GLY A 133 -14.07 1.42 0.91
N ASN A 134 -14.25 1.44 2.23
CA ASN A 134 -14.37 2.69 2.99
C ASN A 134 -13.12 3.03 3.82
N GLY A 135 -12.36 2.01 4.23
CA GLY A 135 -11.20 2.24 5.08
C GLY A 135 -10.06 2.94 4.36
N VAL A 136 -9.26 3.69 5.11
CA VAL A 136 -8.06 4.36 4.63
C VAL A 136 -6.87 3.87 5.44
N VAL A 137 -5.75 3.62 4.77
CA VAL A 137 -4.46 3.31 5.41
C VAL A 137 -3.52 4.48 5.25
N ASN A 138 -2.89 4.87 6.35
CA ASN A 138 -1.92 5.95 6.42
C ASN A 138 -0.52 5.36 6.57
N VAL A 139 0.40 5.82 5.73
CA VAL A 139 1.80 5.37 5.72
C VAL A 139 2.75 6.56 5.62
N ALA A 140 3.95 6.39 6.16
CA ALA A 140 5.08 7.28 5.85
C ALA A 140 6.08 6.50 5.00
N VAL A 141 6.57 7.11 3.92
CA VAL A 141 7.57 6.53 3.03
C VAL A 141 8.76 7.47 2.88
N LYS A 142 9.96 6.91 2.82
CA LYS A 142 11.21 7.63 2.61
C LYS A 142 12.12 6.78 1.75
N LEU A 143 12.57 7.31 0.62
CA LEU A 143 13.56 6.63 -0.21
C LEU A 143 14.97 7.12 0.14
N GLU A 144 15.87 6.20 0.46
CA GLU A 144 17.30 6.45 0.69
C GLU A 144 18.13 5.79 -0.43
N GLY A 145 19.29 6.36 -0.79
CA GLY A 145 20.21 5.79 -1.78
C GLY A 145 20.52 6.75 -2.93
N SER A 146 20.65 6.22 -4.16
CA SER A 146 20.70 7.02 -5.40
C SER A 146 19.40 6.86 -6.19
N SER A 147 18.95 7.93 -6.84
CA SER A 147 17.83 7.91 -7.76
C SER A 147 18.25 7.61 -9.20
N ASP A 148 19.58 7.54 -9.45
CA ASP A 148 20.13 7.27 -10.78
C ASP A 148 19.59 5.96 -11.31
N GLY A 149 18.83 6.05 -12.41
CA GLY A 149 18.24 4.91 -13.11
C GLY A 149 16.75 4.65 -12.84
N PHE A 150 16.10 5.36 -11.91
CA PHE A 150 14.63 5.26 -11.77
C PHE A 150 13.92 6.21 -12.72
N VAL A 151 13.66 5.74 -13.94
CA VAL A 151 12.65 6.35 -14.81
C VAL A 151 11.32 5.67 -14.50
N CYS A 152 10.59 6.19 -13.52
CA CYS A 152 9.14 5.94 -13.50
C CYS A 152 8.57 6.75 -14.67
N PRO A 153 7.86 6.14 -15.63
CA PRO A 153 7.21 6.91 -16.69
C PRO A 153 6.42 8.04 -16.02
N LEU A 154 6.74 9.27 -16.40
CA LEU A 154 6.00 10.44 -15.95
C LEU A 154 4.51 10.16 -16.21
N ARG A 155 3.64 10.50 -15.25
CA ARG A 155 2.19 10.40 -15.46
C ARG A 155 1.83 11.20 -16.72
N ASP A 156 1.61 10.52 -17.84
CA ASP A 156 1.03 11.15 -19.01
C ASP A 156 -0.41 11.49 -18.66
N LEU A 157 -0.67 12.77 -18.42
CA LEU A 157 -2.01 13.28 -18.10
C LEU A 157 -3.03 12.98 -19.23
N ASN A 158 -2.56 12.67 -20.44
CA ASN A 158 -3.40 12.22 -21.57
C ASN A 158 -3.71 10.72 -21.55
N SER A 159 -2.89 9.91 -20.87
CA SER A 159 -3.22 8.50 -20.66
C SER A 159 -4.45 8.35 -19.76
N ASP A 160 -4.80 9.37 -18.97
CA ASP A 160 -6.04 9.41 -18.17
C ASP A 160 -7.28 9.18 -19.01
N VAL A 161 -7.35 9.57 -20.29
CA VAL A 161 -8.60 9.41 -21.07
C VAL A 161 -8.82 7.96 -21.48
N SER A 162 -7.80 7.27 -21.98
CA SER A 162 -7.89 5.85 -22.33
C SER A 162 -7.88 4.94 -21.09
N TYR A 163 -7.12 5.31 -20.06
CA TYR A 163 -7.07 4.67 -18.74
C TYR A 163 -8.42 4.78 -18.00
N MET A 164 -9.08 5.94 -18.08
CA MET A 164 -10.42 6.12 -17.52
C MET A 164 -11.49 5.42 -18.36
N GLN A 165 -11.30 5.19 -19.66
CA GLN A 165 -12.27 4.47 -20.49
C GLN A 165 -12.28 2.96 -20.18
N GLU A 166 -11.12 2.29 -20.13
CA GLU A 166 -11.03 0.88 -19.71
C GLU A 166 -11.42 0.69 -18.23
N MET A 167 -11.14 1.68 -17.37
CA MET A 167 -11.64 1.66 -15.99
C MET A 167 -13.10 2.13 -15.85
N ARG A 168 -13.71 2.83 -16.82
CA ARG A 168 -15.15 3.18 -16.81
C ARG A 168 -16.02 1.98 -17.16
N GLU A 169 -15.48 1.02 -17.90
CA GLU A 169 -16.15 -0.26 -18.13
C GLU A 169 -16.11 -1.20 -16.90
N SER A 170 -15.41 -0.85 -15.81
CA SER A 170 -15.40 -1.70 -14.60
C SER A 170 -15.32 -1.03 -13.21
N CYS A 171 -14.65 0.10 -12.99
CA CYS A 171 -14.46 0.71 -11.66
C CYS A 171 -13.91 2.14 -11.74
N GLU A 172 -14.70 3.17 -11.40
CA GLU A 172 -14.13 4.50 -11.14
C GLU A 172 -13.20 4.47 -9.91
N SER A 173 -12.10 5.23 -9.90
CA SER A 173 -11.23 5.44 -8.74
C SER A 173 -11.08 6.94 -8.50
N VAL A 174 -11.50 7.45 -7.34
CA VAL A 174 -11.29 8.87 -6.97
C VAL A 174 -9.94 8.99 -6.28
N ILE A 175 -9.04 9.77 -6.87
CA ILE A 175 -7.79 10.22 -6.26
C ILE A 175 -8.17 11.25 -5.20
N GLY A 176 -7.85 10.97 -3.93
CA GLY A 176 -8.12 11.89 -2.82
C GLY A 176 -7.18 13.09 -2.87
N PHE A 177 -7.75 14.30 -2.80
CA PHE A 177 -6.99 15.53 -2.63
C PHE A 177 -6.39 15.57 -1.21
N PRO A 178 -5.13 16.01 -1.04
CA PRO A 178 -4.54 16.18 0.28
C PRO A 178 -5.31 17.24 1.06
N VAL A 179 -5.69 16.90 2.30
CA VAL A 179 -6.23 17.88 3.26
C VAL A 179 -5.06 18.70 3.78
N LYS A 180 -5.13 20.02 3.58
CA LYS A 180 -4.19 20.99 4.15
C LYS A 180 -4.36 21.13 5.65
#